data_AF-A0A8J7SN55-F1
#
_entry.id   AF-A0A8J7SN55-F1
#
_cell.length_a   1.000
_cell.length_b   1.000
_cell.length_c   1.000
_cell.angle_alpha   90.00
_cell.angle_beta   90.00
_cell.angle_gamma   90.00
#
_symmetry.space_group_name_H-M   'P 1'
#
loop_
_entity.id
_entity.type
_entity.pdbx_description
1 polymer ?
#
loop_
_entity_poly.entity_id
_entity_poly.type
_entity_poly.pdbx_seq_one_letter_code
_entity_poly.pdbx_strand_id
1 'polypeptide(L)'
;MNQRDLTKITHYLDRELKEEQDLLERYKTDLTYQYLQLRTLFITHKKQAVRSEAEMAQIQALKEHPLLKDSSLAKSKSALAMYRFLNGFICRYEGDYVQASEYWQEFVDELEVLKSIPKNRIEEYISNLNNLMFLQLEALLFDKAWFNCQKMVALLHHEYIKNNAYLIIKVKERVIEFKLEYYLLSYQYQEALQYQTTNQEEIVDIYGQVGDFRKLVIDYIQSSIYLCNQMPQDASLSIEQVFANKVLKQHQYIYSGAMIINLLIHFELGNYQLLESLLLNTYRMMYKRKLLYKSEKIIFKYLKRYLRMLTNEEIMDSFKSLKQELQEVRTHKFERNFLPNFDLVVWIESKIQEKSMPEIILEGGLTL
;
A
#
# COMPACT_ATOMS: atom_id res chain seq x y z
N MET A 1 -21.64 -60.48 -27.64
CA MET A 1 -20.51 -59.56 -27.37
C MET A 1 -19.31 -60.41 -27.02
N ASN A 2 -18.21 -60.31 -27.77
CA ASN A 2 -17.02 -61.12 -27.47
C ASN A 2 -16.35 -60.61 -26.19
N GLN A 3 -15.63 -61.47 -25.48
CA GLN A 3 -14.96 -61.13 -24.21
C GLN A 3 -14.00 -59.92 -24.36
N ARG A 4 -13.39 -59.74 -25.54
CA ARG A 4 -12.59 -58.56 -25.91
C ARG A 4 -13.38 -57.25 -26.00
N ASP A 5 -14.67 -57.29 -26.34
CA ASP A 5 -15.53 -56.11 -26.41
C ASP A 5 -15.97 -55.66 -25.02
N LEU A 6 -16.23 -56.63 -24.12
CA LEU A 6 -16.50 -56.36 -22.70
C LEU A 6 -15.32 -55.67 -22.02
N THR A 7 -14.09 -56.14 -22.21
CA THR A 7 -12.89 -55.52 -21.62
C THR A 7 -12.67 -54.08 -22.11
N LYS A 8 -12.93 -53.82 -23.40
CA LYS A 8 -12.85 -52.45 -23.96
C LYS A 8 -13.91 -51.52 -23.38
N ILE A 9 -15.14 -52.02 -23.20
CA ILE A 9 -16.23 -51.25 -22.58
C ILE A 9 -15.91 -50.98 -21.11
N THR A 10 -15.41 -51.95 -20.36
CA THR A 10 -15.00 -51.74 -18.96
C THR A 10 -13.89 -50.69 -18.86
N HIS A 11 -12.84 -50.77 -19.68
CA HIS A 11 -11.80 -49.74 -19.71
C HIS A 11 -12.32 -48.35 -20.09
N TYR A 12 -13.29 -48.28 -21.01
CA TYR A 12 -13.94 -47.01 -21.35
C TYR A 12 -14.73 -46.46 -20.16
N LEU A 13 -15.56 -47.27 -19.52
CA LEU A 13 -16.36 -46.87 -18.35
C LEU A 13 -15.48 -46.45 -17.16
N ASP A 14 -14.40 -47.18 -16.88
CA ASP A 14 -13.46 -46.83 -15.80
C ASP A 14 -12.72 -45.52 -16.10
N ARG A 15 -12.37 -45.28 -17.36
CA ARG A 15 -11.76 -44.02 -17.79
C ARG A 15 -12.72 -42.85 -17.64
N GLU A 16 -13.96 -42.98 -18.12
CA GLU A 16 -14.99 -41.93 -17.98
C GLU A 16 -15.29 -41.65 -16.50
N LEU A 17 -15.44 -42.68 -15.67
CA LEU A 17 -15.65 -42.51 -14.23
C LEU A 17 -14.48 -41.77 -13.58
N LYS A 18 -13.24 -42.09 -13.96
CA LYS A 18 -12.04 -41.41 -13.46
C LYS A 18 -12.01 -39.94 -13.90
N GLU A 19 -12.35 -39.65 -15.15
CA GLU A 19 -12.42 -38.29 -15.68
C GLU A 19 -13.47 -37.44 -14.93
N GLU A 20 -14.64 -38.01 -14.65
CA GLU A 20 -15.70 -37.36 -13.85
C GLU A 20 -15.26 -37.14 -12.39
N GLN A 21 -14.58 -38.11 -11.78
CA GLN A 21 -14.01 -37.97 -10.43
C GLN A 21 -12.95 -36.86 -10.38
N ASP A 22 -12.04 -36.82 -11.37
CA ASP A 22 -11.01 -35.78 -11.48
C ASP A 22 -11.64 -34.39 -11.65
N LEU A 23 -12.73 -34.28 -12.42
CA LEU A 23 -13.48 -33.04 -12.60
C LEU A 23 -14.16 -32.58 -11.31
N LEU A 24 -14.79 -33.51 -10.57
CA LEU A 24 -15.39 -33.22 -9.26
C LEU A 24 -14.34 -32.77 -8.23
N GLU A 25 -13.16 -33.37 -8.22
CA GLU A 25 -12.06 -32.96 -7.34
C GLU A 25 -11.54 -31.56 -7.68
N ARG A 26 -11.39 -31.23 -8.98
CA ARG A 26 -11.02 -29.89 -9.41
C ARG A 26 -12.07 -28.87 -9.00
N TYR A 27 -13.34 -29.17 -9.22
CA TYR A 27 -14.45 -28.30 -8.83
C TYR A 27 -14.50 -28.05 -7.32
N LYS A 28 -14.31 -29.09 -6.51
CA LYS A 28 -14.21 -28.97 -5.04
C LYS A 28 -13.04 -28.07 -4.62
N THR A 29 -11.90 -28.21 -5.29
CA THR A 29 -10.69 -27.40 -5.05
C THR A 29 -10.96 -25.92 -5.34
N ASP A 30 -11.54 -25.62 -6.51
CA ASP A 30 -11.87 -24.25 -6.93
C ASP A 30 -12.90 -23.60 -5.98
N LEU A 31 -13.95 -24.33 -5.59
CA LEU A 31 -14.92 -23.86 -4.58
C LEU A 31 -14.25 -23.57 -3.23
N THR A 32 -13.28 -24.39 -2.83
CA THR A 32 -12.55 -24.17 -1.57
C THR A 32 -11.71 -22.91 -1.65
N TYR A 33 -11.05 -22.64 -2.78
CA TYR A 33 -10.34 -21.37 -2.98
C TYR A 33 -11.28 -20.15 -2.94
N GLN A 34 -12.46 -20.24 -3.56
CA GLN A 34 -13.46 -19.17 -3.48
C GLN A 34 -13.90 -18.92 -2.03
N TYR A 35 -14.14 -19.99 -1.27
CA TYR A 35 -14.44 -19.88 0.16
C TYR A 35 -13.31 -19.19 0.94
N LEU A 36 -12.05 -19.61 0.71
CA LEU A 36 -10.88 -19.01 1.35
C LEU A 36 -10.73 -17.54 0.98
N GLN A 37 -11.01 -17.16 -0.27
CA GLN A 37 -11.00 -15.78 -0.73
C GLN A 37 -12.04 -14.93 0.00
N LEU A 38 -13.28 -15.38 0.07
CA LEU A 38 -14.35 -14.67 0.78
C LEU A 38 -14.04 -14.54 2.28
N ARG A 39 -13.48 -15.59 2.89
CA ARG A 39 -13.07 -15.57 4.29
C ARG A 39 -11.92 -14.61 4.53
N THR A 40 -10.94 -14.57 3.63
CA THR A 40 -9.82 -13.61 3.67
C THR A 40 -10.35 -12.19 3.59
N LEU A 41 -11.21 -11.88 2.61
CA LEU A 41 -11.84 -10.57 2.46
C LEU A 41 -12.66 -10.20 3.70
N PHE A 42 -13.40 -11.13 4.30
CA PHE A 42 -14.15 -10.88 5.54
C PHE A 42 -13.23 -10.50 6.70
N ILE A 43 -12.07 -11.14 6.84
CA ILE A 43 -11.10 -10.81 7.89
C ILE A 43 -10.47 -9.43 7.61
N THR A 44 -10.19 -9.10 6.35
CA THR A 44 -9.44 -7.87 5.99
C THR A 44 -10.30 -6.66 5.62
N HIS A 45 -11.63 -6.78 5.51
CA HIS A 45 -12.56 -5.81 4.88
C HIS A 45 -12.50 -4.33 5.33
N LYS A 46 -11.76 -3.99 6.40
CA LYS A 46 -11.64 -2.62 6.93
C LYS A 46 -10.21 -2.10 7.07
N LYS A 47 -9.20 -2.94 6.85
CA LYS A 47 -7.81 -2.58 7.17
C LYS A 47 -6.86 -3.01 6.05
N GLN A 48 -5.87 -2.17 5.78
CA GLN A 48 -4.82 -2.44 4.80
C GLN A 48 -3.77 -3.43 5.33
N ALA A 49 -3.55 -3.47 6.65
CA ALA A 49 -2.60 -4.35 7.32
C ALA A 49 -3.13 -4.83 8.67
N VAL A 50 -2.57 -5.91 9.19
CA VAL A 50 -2.84 -6.41 10.54
C VAL A 50 -2.39 -5.36 11.56
N ARG A 51 -3.29 -4.98 12.48
CA ARG A 51 -2.97 -4.03 13.56
C ARG A 51 -3.32 -4.57 14.95
N SER A 52 -3.59 -5.87 15.07
CA SER A 52 -3.87 -6.54 16.34
C SER A 52 -3.50 -8.02 16.32
N GLU A 53 -3.18 -8.57 17.49
CA GLU A 53 -2.88 -10.01 17.62
C GLU A 53 -4.08 -10.90 17.25
N ALA A 54 -5.31 -10.45 17.52
CA ALA A 54 -6.52 -11.20 17.17
C ALA A 54 -6.68 -11.34 15.65
N GLU A 55 -6.43 -10.26 14.90
CA GLU A 55 -6.44 -10.29 13.43
C GLU A 55 -5.32 -11.17 12.88
N MET A 56 -4.12 -11.06 13.47
CA MET A 56 -2.98 -11.92 13.12
C MET A 56 -3.32 -13.40 13.28
N ALA A 57 -3.92 -13.77 14.43
CA ALA A 57 -4.29 -15.16 14.70
C ALA A 57 -5.33 -15.71 13.71
N GLN A 58 -6.30 -14.89 13.28
CA GLN A 58 -7.31 -15.30 12.29
C GLN A 58 -6.69 -15.58 10.92
N ILE A 59 -5.75 -14.73 10.49
CA ILE A 59 -5.06 -14.91 9.21
C ILE A 59 -4.08 -16.09 9.25
N GLN A 60 -3.35 -16.25 10.35
CA GLN A 60 -2.46 -17.39 10.54
C GLN A 60 -3.25 -18.72 10.54
N ALA A 61 -4.41 -18.76 11.20
CA ALA A 61 -5.29 -19.92 11.13
C ALA A 61 -5.81 -20.20 9.71
N LEU A 62 -5.93 -19.18 8.86
CA LEU A 62 -6.28 -19.36 7.45
C LEU A 62 -5.11 -19.97 6.65
N LYS A 63 -3.87 -19.49 6.86
CA LYS A 63 -2.65 -20.05 6.24
C LYS A 63 -2.44 -21.53 6.57
N GLU A 64 -2.99 -22.01 7.68
CA GLU A 64 -2.90 -23.43 8.07
C GLU A 64 -3.70 -24.37 7.14
N HIS A 65 -4.58 -23.83 6.29
CA HIS A 65 -5.33 -24.63 5.34
C HIS A 65 -4.41 -25.36 4.34
N PRO A 66 -4.60 -26.67 4.05
CA PRO A 66 -3.71 -27.43 3.16
C PRO A 66 -3.49 -26.79 1.80
N LEU A 67 -4.56 -26.29 1.18
CA LEU A 67 -4.49 -25.59 -0.11
C LEU A 67 -3.67 -24.29 -0.08
N LEU A 68 -3.34 -23.70 1.08
CA LEU A 68 -2.47 -22.53 1.15
C LEU A 68 -1.02 -22.90 1.50
N LYS A 69 -0.78 -24.09 2.05
CA LYS A 69 0.56 -24.59 2.35
C LYS A 69 1.27 -25.22 1.16
N ASP A 70 0.52 -25.90 0.30
CA ASP A 70 1.09 -26.71 -0.78
C ASP A 70 0.45 -26.36 -2.13
N SER A 71 1.23 -25.70 -2.98
CA SER A 71 0.81 -25.31 -4.33
C SER A 71 0.54 -26.52 -5.24
N SER A 72 1.09 -27.71 -4.94
CA SER A 72 0.85 -28.93 -5.73
C SER A 72 -0.60 -29.42 -5.65
N LEU A 73 -1.34 -29.01 -4.61
CA LEU A 73 -2.76 -29.30 -4.46
C LEU A 73 -3.64 -28.43 -5.39
N ALA A 74 -3.08 -27.39 -6.00
CA ALA A 74 -3.78 -26.58 -7.00
C ALA A 74 -3.83 -27.30 -8.36
N LYS A 75 -4.87 -28.13 -8.57
CA LYS A 75 -5.00 -28.99 -9.76
C LYS A 75 -5.40 -28.30 -11.06
N SER A 76 -5.44 -26.97 -11.10
CA SER A 76 -5.82 -26.17 -12.29
C SER A 76 -5.03 -24.87 -12.35
N LYS A 77 -4.92 -24.24 -13.54
CA LYS A 77 -4.30 -22.91 -13.67
C LYS A 77 -5.03 -21.85 -12.83
N SER A 78 -6.37 -21.94 -12.79
CA SER A 78 -7.21 -21.06 -11.96
C SER A 78 -6.94 -21.25 -10.46
N ALA A 79 -6.83 -22.51 -10.02
CA ALA A 79 -6.49 -22.85 -8.64
C ALA A 79 -5.10 -22.34 -8.26
N LEU A 80 -4.11 -22.46 -9.14
CA LEU A 80 -2.75 -21.98 -8.89
C LEU A 80 -2.70 -20.45 -8.83
N ALA A 81 -3.45 -19.76 -9.69
CA ALA A 81 -3.63 -18.32 -9.60
C ALA A 81 -4.27 -17.92 -8.26
N MET A 82 -5.30 -18.63 -7.80
CA MET A 82 -5.91 -18.37 -6.48
C MET A 82 -4.95 -18.65 -5.32
N TYR A 83 -4.15 -19.70 -5.39
CA TYR A 83 -3.08 -19.99 -4.43
C TYR A 83 -2.14 -18.79 -4.29
N ARG A 84 -1.57 -18.34 -5.41
CA ARG A 84 -0.63 -17.21 -5.46
C ARG A 84 -1.27 -15.92 -4.96
N PHE A 85 -2.50 -15.64 -5.42
CA PHE A 85 -3.24 -14.45 -5.02
C PHE A 85 -3.48 -14.42 -3.50
N LEU A 86 -3.97 -15.51 -2.91
CA LEU A 86 -4.27 -15.57 -1.49
C LEU A 86 -3.01 -15.50 -0.64
N ASN A 87 -1.97 -16.27 -0.97
CA ASN A 87 -0.72 -16.24 -0.23
C ASN A 87 -0.02 -14.87 -0.34
N GLY A 88 0.05 -14.29 -1.54
CA GLY A 88 0.58 -12.94 -1.73
C GLY A 88 -0.20 -11.90 -0.95
N PHE A 89 -1.54 -11.97 -0.97
CA PHE A 89 -2.39 -11.03 -0.25
C PHE A 89 -2.22 -11.15 1.27
N ILE A 90 -2.12 -12.38 1.78
CA ILE A 90 -1.88 -12.65 3.19
C ILE A 90 -0.50 -12.10 3.61
N CYS A 91 0.56 -12.40 2.85
CA CYS A 91 1.89 -11.85 3.11
C CYS A 91 1.87 -10.33 3.15
N ARG A 92 1.20 -9.67 2.19
CA ARG A 92 1.03 -8.21 2.20
C ARG A 92 0.31 -7.72 3.46
N TYR A 93 -0.78 -8.38 3.84
CA TYR A 93 -1.58 -8.01 5.00
C TYR A 93 -0.78 -8.15 6.32
N GLU A 94 0.11 -9.15 6.39
CA GLU A 94 1.04 -9.38 7.50
C GLU A 94 2.24 -8.41 7.51
N GLY A 95 2.44 -7.64 6.43
CA GLY A 95 3.57 -6.73 6.27
C GLY A 95 4.83 -7.38 5.68
N ASP A 96 4.74 -8.62 5.19
CA ASP A 96 5.80 -9.29 4.43
C ASP A 96 5.68 -8.95 2.95
N TYR A 97 6.06 -7.72 2.63
CA TYR A 97 5.97 -7.19 1.26
C TYR A 97 6.97 -7.85 0.31
N VAL A 98 8.10 -8.36 0.82
CA VAL A 98 9.09 -9.08 0.01
C VAL A 98 8.45 -10.35 -0.54
N GLN A 99 7.94 -11.22 0.33
CA GLN A 99 7.29 -12.46 -0.09
C GLN A 99 6.03 -12.19 -0.93
N ALA A 100 5.25 -11.15 -0.58
CA ALA A 100 4.09 -10.76 -1.39
C ALA A 100 4.49 -10.34 -2.81
N SER A 101 5.61 -9.62 -2.96
CA SER A 101 6.12 -9.21 -4.28
C SER A 101 6.58 -10.41 -5.11
N GLU A 102 7.12 -11.46 -4.50
CA GLU A 102 7.51 -12.69 -5.20
C GLU A 102 6.29 -13.41 -5.81
N TYR A 103 5.20 -13.54 -5.04
CA TYR A 103 3.95 -14.09 -5.58
C TYR A 103 3.39 -13.24 -6.73
N TRP A 104 3.50 -11.92 -6.65
CA TRP A 104 3.05 -11.02 -7.72
C TRP A 104 3.95 -11.05 -8.96
N GLN A 105 5.25 -11.30 -8.77
CA GLN A 105 6.21 -11.46 -9.85
C GLN A 105 5.80 -12.63 -10.76
N GLU A 106 5.33 -13.75 -10.20
CA GLU A 106 4.88 -14.90 -10.99
C GLU A 106 3.71 -14.57 -11.94
N PHE A 107 2.81 -13.66 -11.56
CA PHE A 107 1.71 -13.21 -12.43
C PHE A 107 2.20 -12.33 -13.60
N VAL A 108 3.23 -11.51 -13.34
CA VAL A 108 3.86 -10.68 -14.37
C VAL A 108 4.68 -11.54 -15.31
N ASP A 109 5.49 -12.46 -14.78
CA ASP A 109 6.33 -13.37 -15.56
C ASP A 109 5.50 -14.26 -16.51
N GLU A 110 4.32 -14.75 -16.07
CA GLU A 110 3.41 -15.52 -16.93
C GLU A 110 3.00 -14.74 -18.19
N LEU A 111 2.83 -13.42 -18.08
CA LEU A 111 2.45 -12.54 -19.17
C LEU A 111 3.66 -12.12 -20.02
N GLU A 112 4.83 -11.90 -19.40
CA GLU A 112 6.04 -11.47 -20.08
C GLU A 112 6.72 -12.59 -20.90
N VAL A 113 6.45 -13.86 -20.59
CA VAL A 113 6.88 -15.00 -21.43
C VAL A 113 6.17 -15.01 -22.79
N LEU A 114 5.04 -14.31 -22.93
CA LEU A 114 4.36 -14.15 -24.21
C LEU A 114 5.16 -13.21 -25.12
N LYS A 115 5.44 -13.62 -26.36
CA LYS A 115 6.15 -12.78 -27.37
C LYS A 115 5.55 -11.38 -27.52
N SER A 116 4.25 -11.25 -27.34
CA SER A 116 3.50 -9.99 -27.27
C SER A 116 2.30 -10.18 -26.37
N ILE A 117 1.99 -9.17 -25.55
CA ILE A 117 0.85 -9.22 -24.64
C ILE A 117 -0.45 -9.09 -25.44
N PRO A 118 -1.37 -10.08 -25.39
CA PRO A 118 -2.62 -10.02 -26.13
C PRO A 118 -3.51 -8.87 -25.68
N LYS A 119 -4.29 -8.29 -26.62
CA LYS A 119 -5.25 -7.20 -26.35
C LYS A 119 -6.19 -7.51 -25.18
N ASN A 120 -6.68 -8.74 -25.08
CA ASN A 120 -7.62 -9.16 -24.02
C ASN A 120 -6.96 -9.38 -22.65
N ARG A 121 -5.62 -9.38 -22.56
CA ARG A 121 -4.86 -9.51 -21.30
C ARG A 121 -4.06 -8.25 -20.93
N ILE A 122 -4.14 -7.18 -21.73
CA ILE A 122 -3.34 -5.96 -21.47
C ILE A 122 -3.73 -5.28 -20.15
N GLU A 123 -5.02 -5.30 -19.80
CA GLU A 123 -5.49 -4.73 -18.53
C GLU A 123 -5.06 -5.56 -17.32
N GLU A 124 -5.03 -6.88 -17.48
CA GLU A 124 -4.48 -7.80 -16.49
C GLU A 124 -2.99 -7.50 -16.25
N TYR A 125 -2.23 -7.30 -17.32
CA TYR A 125 -0.82 -6.91 -17.23
C TYR A 125 -0.61 -5.58 -16.52
N ILE A 126 -1.35 -4.53 -16.89
CA ILE A 126 -1.30 -3.23 -16.20
C ILE A 126 -1.61 -3.41 -14.70
N SER A 127 -2.62 -4.23 -14.37
CA SER A 127 -3.03 -4.42 -12.98
C SER A 127 -1.98 -5.20 -12.16
N ASN A 128 -1.41 -6.27 -12.73
CA ASN A 128 -0.37 -7.07 -12.10
C ASN A 128 0.93 -6.31 -11.95
N LEU A 129 1.35 -5.57 -12.99
CA LEU A 129 2.55 -4.76 -12.97
C LEU A 129 2.44 -3.63 -11.95
N ASN A 130 1.28 -2.96 -11.87
CA ASN A 130 0.99 -1.99 -10.82
C ASN A 130 1.16 -2.60 -9.43
N ASN A 131 0.52 -3.74 -9.16
CA ASN A 131 0.57 -4.36 -7.85
C ASN A 131 2.00 -4.78 -7.48
N LEU A 132 2.75 -5.33 -8.44
CA LEU A 132 4.16 -5.68 -8.26
C LEU A 132 5.01 -4.45 -7.92
N MET A 133 4.86 -3.34 -8.67
CA MET A 133 5.59 -2.09 -8.44
C MET A 133 5.39 -1.57 -7.00
N PHE A 134 4.13 -1.46 -6.56
CA PHE A 134 3.83 -0.95 -5.21
C PHE A 134 4.25 -1.94 -4.11
N LEU A 135 4.11 -3.25 -4.32
CA LEU A 135 4.60 -4.25 -3.37
C LEU A 135 6.13 -4.19 -3.22
N GLN A 136 6.86 -4.04 -4.33
CA GLN A 136 8.31 -3.88 -4.30
C GLN A 136 8.71 -2.56 -3.62
N LEU A 137 7.92 -1.51 -3.81
CA LEU A 137 8.14 -0.22 -3.15
C LEU A 137 7.90 -0.32 -1.64
N GLU A 138 6.79 -0.93 -1.20
CA GLU A 138 6.50 -1.22 0.22
C GLU A 138 7.56 -2.15 0.84
N ALA A 139 8.18 -3.02 0.03
CA ALA A 139 9.31 -3.89 0.41
C ALA A 139 10.68 -3.17 0.41
N LEU A 140 10.74 -1.88 0.08
CA LEU A 140 11.97 -1.08 -0.06
C LEU A 140 12.94 -1.62 -1.15
N LEU A 141 12.42 -2.38 -2.11
CA LEU A 141 13.16 -2.89 -3.27
C LEU A 141 13.13 -1.85 -4.41
N PHE A 142 13.69 -0.67 -4.13
CA PHE A 142 13.57 0.52 -4.98
C PHE A 142 13.99 0.29 -6.44
N ASP A 143 15.11 -0.39 -6.68
CA ASP A 143 15.60 -0.66 -8.04
C ASP A 143 14.63 -1.53 -8.85
N LYS A 144 14.09 -2.58 -8.22
CA LYS A 144 13.10 -3.47 -8.86
C LYS A 144 11.79 -2.73 -9.13
N ALA A 145 11.33 -1.96 -8.15
CA ALA A 145 10.10 -1.18 -8.26
C ALA A 145 10.20 -0.16 -9.40
N TRP A 146 11.32 0.56 -9.48
CA TRP A 146 11.59 1.54 -10.54
C TRP A 146 11.68 0.89 -11.91
N PHE A 147 12.39 -0.24 -12.02
CA PHE A 147 12.49 -1.00 -13.27
C PHE A 147 11.10 -1.42 -13.79
N ASN A 148 10.23 -1.92 -12.91
CA ASN A 148 8.87 -2.26 -13.30
C ASN A 148 8.00 -1.02 -13.62
N CYS A 149 8.27 0.14 -13.01
CA CYS A 149 7.67 1.40 -13.44
C CYS A 149 8.10 1.80 -14.85
N GLN A 150 9.35 1.57 -15.24
CA GLN A 150 9.81 1.84 -16.60
C GLN A 150 9.08 0.96 -17.61
N LYS A 151 8.82 -0.32 -17.28
CA LYS A 151 7.95 -1.20 -18.08
C LYS A 151 6.53 -0.63 -18.20
N MET A 152 5.96 -0.12 -17.11
CA MET A 152 4.63 0.51 -17.10
C MET A 152 4.60 1.76 -18.01
N VAL A 153 5.64 2.59 -17.99
CA VAL A 153 5.75 3.76 -18.89
C VAL A 153 5.84 3.31 -20.36
N ALA A 154 6.64 2.27 -20.65
CA ALA A 154 6.81 1.75 -22.01
C ALA A 154 5.49 1.26 -22.63
N LEU A 155 4.52 0.87 -21.81
CA LEU A 155 3.18 0.49 -22.27
C LEU A 155 2.44 1.61 -23.00
N LEU A 156 2.77 2.89 -22.76
CA LEU A 156 2.18 4.01 -23.51
C LEU A 156 2.47 3.94 -25.02
N HIS A 157 3.54 3.23 -25.42
CA HIS A 157 3.90 3.01 -26.82
C HIS A 157 3.32 1.72 -27.40
N HIS A 158 2.70 0.87 -26.58
CA HIS A 158 2.09 -0.38 -27.02
C HIS A 158 0.95 -0.13 -28.02
N GLU A 159 0.86 -0.93 -29.08
CA GLU A 159 -0.06 -0.71 -30.21
C GLU A 159 -1.53 -0.53 -29.78
N TYR A 160 -1.96 -1.31 -28.80
CA TYR A 160 -3.33 -1.21 -28.26
C TYR A 160 -3.55 -0.07 -27.27
N ILE A 161 -2.51 0.39 -26.56
CA ILE A 161 -2.64 1.42 -25.52
C ILE A 161 -2.55 2.79 -26.14
N LYS A 162 -1.59 3.04 -27.03
CA LYS A 162 -1.38 4.35 -27.68
C LYS A 162 -2.63 4.88 -28.42
N ASN A 163 -3.55 3.99 -28.78
CA ASN A 163 -4.80 4.30 -29.47
C ASN A 163 -6.06 4.17 -28.58
N ASN A 164 -5.89 4.01 -27.27
CA ASN A 164 -6.98 3.82 -26.32
C ASN A 164 -6.84 4.80 -25.15
N ALA A 165 -7.61 5.90 -25.19
CA ALA A 165 -7.59 6.95 -24.18
C ALA A 165 -7.81 6.41 -22.75
N TYR A 166 -8.73 5.46 -22.57
CA TYR A 166 -8.97 4.85 -21.25
C TYR A 166 -7.72 4.15 -20.70
N LEU A 167 -7.02 3.37 -21.53
CA LEU A 167 -5.80 2.67 -21.11
C LEU A 167 -4.63 3.63 -20.89
N ILE A 168 -4.53 4.70 -21.70
CA ILE A 168 -3.51 5.75 -21.51
C ILE A 168 -3.66 6.38 -20.13
N ILE A 169 -4.88 6.79 -19.77
CA ILE A 169 -5.17 7.37 -18.45
C ILE A 169 -4.89 6.37 -17.34
N LYS A 170 -5.32 5.11 -17.51
CA LYS A 170 -5.06 4.02 -16.55
C LYS A 170 -3.56 3.82 -16.31
N VAL A 171 -2.71 3.93 -17.33
CA VAL A 171 -1.25 3.84 -17.17
C VAL A 171 -0.70 5.11 -16.50
N LYS A 172 -1.07 6.29 -16.99
CA LYS A 172 -0.59 7.58 -16.47
C LYS A 172 -0.91 7.77 -14.99
N GLU A 173 -2.15 7.46 -14.55
CA GLU A 173 -2.53 7.59 -13.14
C GLU A 173 -1.63 6.75 -12.22
N ARG A 174 -1.21 5.54 -12.65
CA ARG A 174 -0.34 4.66 -11.85
C ARG A 174 1.09 5.13 -11.86
N VAL A 175 1.58 5.63 -13.00
CA VAL A 175 2.94 6.17 -13.11
C VAL A 175 3.10 7.41 -12.21
N ILE A 176 2.12 8.32 -12.22
CA ILE A 176 2.16 9.53 -11.39
C ILE A 176 2.15 9.16 -9.90
N GLU A 177 1.18 8.36 -9.48
CA GLU A 177 1.08 7.91 -8.09
C GLU A 177 2.37 7.20 -7.64
N PHE A 178 2.84 6.26 -8.44
CA PHE A 178 4.06 5.51 -8.14
C PHE A 178 5.28 6.42 -8.02
N LYS A 179 5.49 7.36 -8.96
CA LYS A 179 6.68 8.22 -8.92
C LYS A 179 6.67 9.14 -7.71
N LEU A 180 5.52 9.74 -7.39
CA LEU A 180 5.38 10.58 -6.20
C LEU A 180 5.68 9.79 -4.92
N GLU A 181 5.12 8.59 -4.79
CA GLU A 181 5.35 7.74 -3.62
C GLU A 181 6.78 7.17 -3.57
N TYR A 182 7.35 6.83 -4.73
CA TYR A 182 8.72 6.36 -4.86
C TYR A 182 9.72 7.40 -4.35
N TYR A 183 9.61 8.65 -4.81
CA TYR A 183 10.52 9.70 -4.37
C TYR A 183 10.40 9.98 -2.88
N LEU A 184 9.18 9.92 -2.34
CA LEU A 184 8.93 10.11 -0.91
C LEU A 184 9.54 9.00 -0.04
N LEU A 185 9.36 7.73 -0.44
CA LEU A 185 9.87 6.56 0.30
C LEU A 185 11.37 6.33 0.12
N SER A 186 11.94 6.79 -0.99
CA SER A 186 13.39 6.77 -1.24
C SER A 186 14.11 8.04 -0.76
N TYR A 187 13.41 8.89 0.01
CA TYR A 187 13.93 10.12 0.61
C TYR A 187 14.41 11.19 -0.38
N GLN A 188 13.96 11.11 -1.63
CA GLN A 188 14.23 12.07 -2.73
C GLN A 188 13.18 13.20 -2.72
N TYR A 189 13.13 13.96 -1.64
CA TYR A 189 12.06 14.93 -1.41
C TYR A 189 12.05 16.08 -2.44
N GLN A 190 13.22 16.54 -2.88
CA GLN A 190 13.34 17.62 -3.86
C GLN A 190 12.90 17.16 -5.25
N GLU A 191 13.26 15.93 -5.62
CA GLU A 191 12.84 15.28 -6.86
C GLU A 191 11.33 15.06 -6.88
N ALA A 192 10.73 14.71 -5.74
CA ALA A 192 9.27 14.60 -5.60
C ALA A 192 8.58 15.93 -5.90
N LEU A 193 9.09 17.02 -5.31
CA LEU A 193 8.58 18.38 -5.53
C LEU A 193 8.75 18.80 -7.00
N GLN A 194 9.95 18.60 -7.57
CA GLN A 194 10.23 18.92 -8.97
C GLN A 194 9.33 18.14 -9.92
N TYR A 195 9.12 16.84 -9.66
CA TYR A 195 8.25 16.00 -10.48
C TYR A 195 6.81 16.52 -10.45
N GLN A 196 6.28 16.84 -9.27
CA GLN A 196 4.94 17.41 -9.13
C GLN A 196 4.78 18.74 -9.86
N THR A 197 5.74 19.67 -9.72
CA THR A 197 5.71 20.98 -10.39
C THR A 197 5.80 20.83 -11.91
N THR A 198 6.70 19.98 -12.40
CA THR A 198 6.91 19.79 -13.85
C THR A 198 5.71 19.11 -14.52
N ASN A 199 5.00 18.25 -13.80
CA ASN A 199 3.88 17.47 -14.34
C ASN A 199 2.51 18.01 -13.86
N GLN A 200 2.44 19.26 -13.39
CA GLN A 200 1.22 19.83 -12.81
C GLN A 200 0.03 19.77 -13.79
N GLU A 201 0.24 20.11 -15.06
CA GLU A 201 -0.82 20.05 -16.08
C GLU A 201 -1.33 18.61 -16.30
N GLU A 202 -0.43 17.63 -16.31
CA GLU A 202 -0.79 16.23 -16.47
C GLU A 202 -1.54 15.70 -15.24
N ILE A 203 -1.15 16.10 -14.03
CA ILE A 203 -1.85 15.76 -12.80
C ILE A 203 -3.28 16.32 -12.81
N VAL A 204 -3.45 17.58 -13.25
CA VAL A 204 -4.78 18.21 -13.38
C VAL A 204 -5.64 17.50 -14.42
N ASP A 205 -5.06 17.13 -15.57
CA ASP A 205 -5.77 16.34 -16.60
C ASP A 205 -6.24 14.99 -16.05
N ILE A 206 -5.37 14.30 -15.31
CA ILE A 206 -5.69 13.02 -14.65
C ILE A 206 -6.81 13.21 -13.63
N TYR A 207 -6.80 14.29 -12.84
CA TYR A 207 -7.87 14.61 -11.89
C TYR A 207 -9.22 14.79 -12.61
N GLY A 208 -9.24 15.28 -13.84
CA GLY A 208 -10.46 15.37 -14.65
C GLY A 208 -11.06 14.01 -15.01
N GLN A 209 -10.27 12.92 -14.97
CA GLN A 209 -10.62 11.64 -15.60
C GLN A 209 -10.66 10.45 -14.63
N VAL A 210 -10.15 10.61 -13.41
CA VAL A 210 -10.09 9.53 -12.39
C VAL A 210 -11.14 9.70 -11.28
N GLY A 211 -11.43 8.60 -10.58
CA GLY A 211 -12.36 8.59 -9.45
C GLY A 211 -11.79 9.23 -8.17
N ASP A 212 -12.68 9.55 -7.23
CA ASP A 212 -12.35 10.26 -5.98
C ASP A 212 -11.27 9.58 -5.15
N PHE A 213 -11.18 8.24 -5.17
CA PHE A 213 -10.14 7.53 -4.43
C PHE A 213 -8.74 7.83 -4.96
N ARG A 214 -8.55 7.95 -6.27
CA ARG A 214 -7.23 8.25 -6.85
C ARG A 214 -6.79 9.67 -6.47
N LYS A 215 -7.70 10.64 -6.56
CA LYS A 215 -7.47 12.03 -6.14
C LYS A 215 -7.05 12.08 -4.68
N LEU A 216 -7.79 11.36 -3.82
CA LEU A 216 -7.48 11.28 -2.40
C LEU A 216 -6.03 10.82 -2.13
N VAL A 217 -5.60 9.76 -2.81
CA VAL A 217 -4.24 9.20 -2.63
C VAL A 217 -3.18 10.21 -3.09
N ILE A 218 -3.36 10.79 -4.27
CA ILE A 218 -2.41 11.78 -4.80
C ILE A 218 -2.34 13.00 -3.89
N ASP A 219 -3.47 13.61 -3.52
CA ASP A 219 -3.50 14.79 -2.63
C ASP A 219 -2.83 14.50 -1.26
N TYR A 220 -3.03 13.28 -0.74
CA TYR A 220 -2.39 12.86 0.51
C TYR A 220 -0.87 12.74 0.38
N ILE A 221 -0.38 12.14 -0.71
CA ILE A 221 1.06 12.06 -1.00
C ILE A 221 1.64 13.48 -1.20
N GLN A 222 0.96 14.34 -1.96
CA GLN A 222 1.39 15.73 -2.20
C GLN A 222 1.50 16.53 -0.89
N SER A 223 0.54 16.38 0.04
CA SER A 223 0.62 17.04 1.35
C SER A 223 1.89 16.67 2.11
N SER A 224 2.33 15.41 2.00
CA SER A 224 3.54 14.91 2.64
C SER A 224 4.79 15.43 1.92
N ILE A 225 4.79 15.47 0.58
CA ILE A 225 5.88 16.04 -0.23
C ILE A 225 6.11 17.51 0.13
N TYR A 226 5.06 18.33 0.18
CA TYR A 226 5.18 19.74 0.56
C TYR A 226 5.71 19.90 1.99
N LEU A 227 5.22 19.11 2.94
CA LEU A 227 5.67 19.15 4.32
C LEU A 227 7.15 18.79 4.46
N CYS A 228 7.62 17.73 3.78
CA CYS A 228 9.04 17.32 3.78
C CYS A 228 9.97 18.38 3.17
N ASN A 229 9.46 19.22 2.26
CA ASN A 229 10.20 20.31 1.62
C ASN A 229 10.02 21.67 2.31
N GLN A 230 9.56 21.72 3.56
CA GLN A 230 9.34 22.95 4.32
C GLN A 230 8.38 23.94 3.64
N MET A 231 7.35 23.43 2.95
CA MET A 231 6.29 24.22 2.33
C MET A 231 4.95 24.00 3.06
N PRO A 232 4.82 24.38 4.34
CA PRO A 232 3.64 24.05 5.14
C PRO A 232 2.36 24.74 4.67
N GLN A 233 2.45 25.87 3.96
CA GLN A 233 1.28 26.52 3.36
C GLN A 233 0.68 25.65 2.25
N ASP A 234 1.50 25.18 1.31
CA ASP A 234 1.06 24.30 0.22
C ASP A 234 0.58 22.94 0.76
N ALA A 235 1.26 22.41 1.79
CA ALA A 235 0.82 21.21 2.49
C ALA A 235 -0.58 21.39 3.10
N SER A 236 -0.87 22.56 3.67
CA SER A 236 -2.20 22.91 4.21
C SER A 236 -3.28 22.92 3.12
N LEU A 237 -2.98 23.44 1.93
CA LEU A 237 -3.93 23.44 0.81
C LEU A 237 -4.21 22.02 0.31
N SER A 238 -3.17 21.18 0.17
CA SER A 238 -3.33 19.78 -0.22
C SER A 238 -4.11 18.96 0.82
N ILE A 239 -3.83 19.13 2.11
CA ILE A 239 -4.53 18.37 3.16
C ILE A 239 -6.01 18.78 3.29
N GLU A 240 -6.35 20.03 2.97
CA GLU A 240 -7.76 20.47 2.87
C GLU A 240 -8.51 19.71 1.76
N GLN A 241 -7.89 19.49 0.60
CA GLN A 241 -8.48 18.68 -0.47
C GLN A 241 -8.70 17.22 -0.03
N VAL A 242 -7.74 16.65 0.72
CA VAL A 242 -7.87 15.33 1.34
C VAL A 242 -9.12 15.27 2.22
N PHE A 243 -9.33 16.25 3.12
CA PHE A 243 -10.50 16.28 4.00
C PHE A 243 -11.82 16.58 3.28
N ALA A 244 -11.78 17.35 2.19
CA ALA A 244 -12.95 17.62 1.35
C ALA A 244 -13.42 16.38 0.56
N ASN A 245 -12.53 15.42 0.35
CA ASN A 245 -12.82 14.21 -0.40
C ASN A 245 -13.83 13.29 0.33
N LYS A 246 -14.93 12.95 -0.36
CA LYS A 246 -16.06 12.19 0.21
C LYS A 246 -15.69 10.75 0.57
N VAL A 247 -14.73 10.14 -0.13
CA VAL A 247 -14.36 8.73 0.12
C VAL A 247 -13.40 8.56 1.30
N LEU A 248 -12.78 9.64 1.78
CA LEU A 248 -11.80 9.60 2.89
C LEU A 248 -12.30 8.80 4.10
N LYS A 249 -13.57 8.98 4.49
CA LYS A 249 -14.15 8.32 5.67
C LYS A 249 -14.22 6.79 5.54
N GLN A 250 -14.15 6.26 4.32
CA GLN A 250 -14.15 4.82 4.01
C GLN A 250 -12.75 4.22 4.13
N HIS A 251 -11.70 5.04 3.93
CA HIS A 251 -10.30 4.63 3.98
C HIS A 251 -9.66 5.05 5.31
N GLN A 252 -9.88 4.22 6.34
CA GLN A 252 -9.48 4.54 7.72
C GLN A 252 -7.98 4.82 7.90
N TYR A 253 -7.11 4.17 7.12
CA TYR A 253 -5.67 4.36 7.21
C TYR A 253 -5.26 5.77 6.72
N ILE A 254 -5.75 6.19 5.54
CA ILE A 254 -5.52 7.55 5.00
C ILE A 254 -6.11 8.57 5.96
N TYR A 255 -7.31 8.32 6.48
CA TYR A 255 -7.95 9.22 7.43
C TYR A 255 -7.12 9.44 8.70
N SER A 256 -6.60 8.37 9.28
CA SER A 256 -5.72 8.44 10.46
C SER A 256 -4.43 9.21 10.15
N GLY A 257 -3.80 8.89 9.02
CA GLY A 257 -2.57 9.54 8.58
C GLY A 257 -2.76 11.02 8.29
N ALA A 258 -3.78 11.38 7.51
CA ALA A 258 -4.12 12.76 7.17
C ALA A 258 -4.41 13.61 8.41
N MET A 259 -5.06 13.04 9.43
CA MET A 259 -5.29 13.71 10.70
C MET A 259 -3.99 14.04 11.44
N ILE A 260 -3.00 13.14 11.42
CA ILE A 260 -1.70 13.40 12.02
C ILE A 260 -0.92 14.41 11.20
N ILE A 261 -0.85 14.24 9.87
CA ILE A 261 -0.19 15.17 8.96
C ILE A 261 -0.75 16.59 9.12
N ASN A 262 -2.07 16.74 9.26
CA ASN A 262 -2.69 18.04 9.51
C ASN A 262 -2.22 18.70 10.82
N LEU A 263 -2.04 17.91 11.89
CA LEU A 263 -1.48 18.42 13.14
C LEU A 263 -0.03 18.88 12.96
N LEU A 264 0.78 18.11 12.22
CA LEU A 264 2.16 18.46 11.92
C LEU A 264 2.25 19.73 11.05
N ILE A 265 1.39 19.87 10.03
CA ILE A 265 1.31 21.08 9.19
C ILE A 265 1.02 22.31 10.05
N HIS A 266 0.01 22.26 10.92
CA HIS A 266 -0.29 23.41 11.78
C HIS A 266 0.76 23.68 12.85
N PHE A 267 1.50 22.64 13.26
CA PHE A 267 2.68 22.80 14.09
C PHE A 267 3.78 23.59 13.34
N GLU A 268 4.08 23.23 12.08
CA GLU A 268 5.05 23.96 11.24
C GLU A 268 4.63 25.40 10.94
N LEU A 269 3.33 25.65 10.77
CA LEU A 269 2.79 27.00 10.56
C LEU A 269 2.89 27.89 11.81
N GLY A 270 3.24 27.34 12.98
CA GLY A 270 3.25 28.08 14.24
C GLY A 270 1.84 28.42 14.76
N ASN A 271 0.80 27.76 14.26
CA ASN A 271 -0.60 28.02 14.61
C ASN A 271 -0.97 27.36 15.96
N TYR A 272 -0.22 27.63 17.02
CA TYR A 272 -0.31 26.89 18.30
C TYR A 272 -1.69 26.99 18.98
N GLN A 273 -2.34 28.15 18.89
CA GLN A 273 -3.70 28.33 19.44
C GLN A 273 -4.72 27.44 18.73
N LEU A 274 -4.64 27.35 17.39
CA LEU A 274 -5.49 26.46 16.61
C LEU A 274 -5.13 25.00 16.89
N LEU A 275 -3.83 24.69 16.98
CA LEU A 275 -3.31 23.35 17.21
C LEU A 275 -3.87 22.74 18.51
N GLU A 276 -4.02 23.52 19.60
CA GLU A 276 -4.62 23.02 20.84
C GLU A 276 -6.05 22.50 20.63
N SER A 277 -6.87 23.30 19.94
CA SER A 277 -8.25 22.93 19.63
C SER A 277 -8.33 21.73 18.67
N LEU A 278 -7.45 21.70 17.67
CA LEU A 278 -7.36 20.62 16.69
C LEU A 278 -6.92 19.31 17.35
N LEU A 279 -5.93 19.32 18.24
CA LEU A 279 -5.47 18.12 18.95
C LEU A 279 -6.60 17.45 19.73
N LEU A 280 -7.40 18.24 20.46
CA LEU A 280 -8.53 17.72 21.24
C LEU A 280 -9.59 17.09 20.34
N ASN A 281 -9.96 17.76 19.25
CA ASN A 281 -10.97 17.27 18.31
C ASN A 281 -10.48 16.01 17.57
N THR A 282 -9.22 16.02 17.14
CA THR A 282 -8.55 14.94 16.43
C THR A 282 -8.47 13.69 17.31
N TYR A 283 -8.03 13.84 18.56
CA TYR A 283 -7.98 12.73 19.53
C TYR A 283 -9.35 12.10 19.76
N ARG A 284 -10.39 12.93 20.02
CA ARG A 284 -11.76 12.44 20.24
C ARG A 284 -12.28 11.65 19.04
N MET A 285 -12.00 12.13 17.83
CA MET A 285 -12.46 11.52 16.59
C MET A 285 -11.77 10.19 16.30
N MET A 286 -10.46 10.10 16.52
CA MET A 286 -9.70 8.85 16.39
C MET A 286 -10.08 7.83 17.47
N TYR A 287 -10.31 8.29 18.71
CA TYR A 287 -10.80 7.44 19.79
C TYR A 287 -12.15 6.80 19.42
N LYS A 288 -13.12 7.61 18.96
CA LYS A 288 -14.45 7.13 18.56
C LYS A 288 -14.37 6.08 17.44
N ARG A 289 -13.42 6.22 16.52
CA ARG A 289 -13.21 5.32 15.38
C ARG A 289 -12.30 4.12 15.67
N LYS A 290 -11.79 3.99 16.90
CA LYS A 290 -10.82 2.96 17.31
C LYS A 290 -9.53 2.99 16.45
N LEU A 291 -9.04 4.18 16.14
CA LEU A 291 -7.84 4.42 15.33
C LEU A 291 -6.63 4.87 16.17
N LEU A 292 -6.74 4.87 17.50
CA LEU A 292 -5.63 5.21 18.40
C LEU A 292 -4.83 3.96 18.75
N TYR A 293 -3.86 3.61 17.91
CA TYR A 293 -2.86 2.59 18.22
C TYR A 293 -1.72 3.21 19.05
N LYS A 294 -0.62 2.48 19.27
CA LYS A 294 0.45 2.92 20.18
C LYS A 294 1.15 4.16 19.62
N SER A 295 1.48 4.16 18.33
CA SER A 295 2.19 5.27 17.68
C SER A 295 1.38 6.56 17.72
N GLU A 296 0.08 6.51 17.41
CA GLU A 296 -0.77 7.71 17.42
C GLU A 296 -0.89 8.27 18.84
N LYS A 297 -1.06 7.41 19.85
CA LYS A 297 -1.13 7.85 21.27
C LYS A 297 0.14 8.57 21.72
N ILE A 298 1.31 8.09 21.30
CA ILE A 298 2.59 8.73 21.59
C ILE A 298 2.61 10.12 20.95
N ILE A 299 2.25 10.24 19.68
CA ILE A 299 2.21 11.54 18.99
C ILE A 299 1.30 12.54 19.72
N PHE A 300 0.07 12.13 20.08
CA PHE A 300 -0.84 13.00 20.84
C PHE A 300 -0.29 13.40 22.21
N LYS A 301 0.35 12.47 22.94
CA LYS A 301 0.97 12.72 24.24
C LYS A 301 2.00 13.83 24.12
N TYR A 302 2.88 13.75 23.11
CA TYR A 302 3.98 14.70 22.93
C TYR A 302 3.53 16.04 22.34
N LEU A 303 2.63 16.05 21.35
CA LEU A 303 2.07 17.31 20.82
C LEU A 303 1.31 18.08 21.91
N LYS A 304 0.57 17.39 22.77
CA LYS A 304 -0.10 18.03 23.93
C LYS A 304 0.90 18.58 24.96
N ARG A 305 2.03 17.90 25.15
CA ARG A 305 3.09 18.36 26.06
C ARG A 305 3.77 19.61 25.52
N TYR A 306 4.07 19.63 24.22
CA TYR A 306 4.72 20.76 23.53
C TYR A 306 3.96 22.07 23.74
N LEU A 307 2.63 22.05 23.62
CA LEU A 307 1.78 23.24 23.81
C LEU A 307 1.86 23.87 25.21
N ARG A 308 2.46 23.19 26.18
CA ARG A 308 2.58 23.64 27.58
C ARG A 308 4.03 24.00 27.96
N MET A 309 4.98 23.76 27.07
CA MET A 309 6.40 24.00 27.32
C MET A 309 6.73 25.48 27.09
N LEU A 310 7.57 26.03 27.96
CA LEU A 310 7.87 27.47 27.96
C LEU A 310 9.29 27.78 27.49
N THR A 311 10.16 26.76 27.43
CA THR A 311 11.57 26.92 27.09
C THR A 311 11.99 26.02 25.93
N ASN A 312 12.99 26.48 25.16
CA ASN A 312 13.54 25.70 24.04
C ASN A 312 14.23 24.41 24.50
N GLU A 313 14.84 24.40 25.70
CA GLU A 313 15.45 23.20 26.28
C GLU A 313 14.40 22.11 26.57
N GLU A 314 13.28 22.47 27.20
CA GLU A 314 12.18 21.53 27.46
C GLU A 314 11.61 20.94 26.16
N ILE A 315 11.48 21.78 25.13
CA ILE A 315 11.03 21.37 23.80
C ILE A 315 12.01 20.36 23.20
N MET A 316 13.30 20.66 23.23
CA MET A 316 14.36 19.81 22.68
C MET A 316 14.40 18.44 23.36
N ASP A 317 14.30 18.41 24.69
CA ASP A 317 14.26 17.17 25.47
C ASP A 317 12.98 16.37 25.22
N SER A 318 11.86 17.06 24.94
CA SER A 318 10.62 16.43 24.52
C SER A 318 10.78 15.72 23.18
N PHE A 319 11.43 16.35 22.20
CA PHE A 319 11.69 15.73 20.90
C PHE A 319 12.61 14.52 21.00
N LYS A 320 13.68 14.58 21.80
CA LYS A 320 14.56 13.43 22.07
C LYS A 320 13.79 12.26 22.68
N SER A 321 12.94 12.55 23.67
CA SER A 321 12.11 11.52 24.32
C SER A 321 11.08 10.92 23.35
N LEU A 322 10.46 11.76 22.51
CA LEU A 322 9.53 11.33 21.45
C LEU A 322 10.22 10.40 20.45
N LYS A 323 11.43 10.77 20.00
CA LYS A 323 12.24 9.95 19.08
C LYS A 323 12.50 8.57 19.67
N GLN A 324 12.93 8.50 20.93
CA GLN A 324 13.21 7.23 21.60
C GLN A 324 11.95 6.36 21.72
N GLU A 325 10.83 6.91 22.24
CA GLU A 325 9.58 6.15 22.37
C GLU A 325 9.05 5.65 21.02
N LEU A 326 9.18 6.45 19.95
CA LEU A 326 8.77 6.02 18.61
C LEU A 326 9.70 4.96 18.03
N GLN A 327 11.00 5.05 18.23
CA GLN A 327 11.94 4.00 17.80
C GLN A 327 11.66 2.68 18.50
N GLU A 328 11.38 2.70 19.80
CA GLU A 328 10.97 1.52 20.55
C GLU A 328 9.66 0.93 20.00
N VAL A 329 8.66 1.78 19.73
CA VAL A 329 7.38 1.31 19.18
C VAL A 329 7.49 0.78 17.75
N ARG A 330 8.39 1.31 16.91
CA ARG A 330 8.64 0.78 15.55
C ARG A 330 9.13 -0.66 15.55
N THR A 331 9.72 -1.15 16.65
CA THR A 331 10.08 -2.58 16.78
C THR A 331 8.86 -3.50 16.88
N HIS A 332 7.68 -2.97 17.24
CA HIS A 332 6.46 -3.75 17.19
C HIS A 332 6.00 -3.96 15.73
N LYS A 333 5.84 -5.23 15.36
CA LYS A 333 5.38 -5.68 14.03
C LYS A 333 4.17 -4.91 13.46
N PHE A 334 3.23 -4.49 14.31
CA PHE A 334 2.03 -3.78 13.87
C PHE A 334 2.20 -2.27 13.70
N GLU A 335 3.26 -1.69 14.27
CA GLU A 335 3.45 -0.23 14.35
C GLU A 335 4.53 0.29 13.40
N ARG A 336 5.27 -0.62 12.77
CA ARG A 336 6.38 -0.31 11.85
C ARG A 336 6.01 0.67 10.74
N ASN A 337 4.80 0.54 10.17
CA ASN A 337 4.34 1.31 9.00
C ASN A 337 3.11 2.19 9.29
N PHE A 338 3.02 2.80 10.49
CA PHE A 338 1.80 3.55 10.86
C PHE A 338 1.57 4.85 10.05
N LEU A 339 2.63 5.41 9.43
CA LEU A 339 2.60 6.54 8.50
C LEU A 339 3.51 6.24 7.30
N PRO A 340 3.03 5.50 6.27
CA PRO A 340 3.90 5.08 5.17
C PRO A 340 4.44 6.27 4.35
N ASN A 341 3.63 7.30 4.14
CA ASN A 341 4.02 8.46 3.32
C ASN A 341 4.78 9.55 4.10
N PHE A 342 5.13 9.34 5.37
CA PHE A 342 5.83 10.38 6.13
C PHE A 342 6.72 9.79 7.22
N ASP A 343 8.03 9.98 7.08
CA ASP A 343 8.98 9.52 8.10
C ASP A 343 9.03 10.50 9.28
N LEU A 344 8.24 10.17 10.30
CA LEU A 344 8.15 10.97 11.51
C LEU A 344 9.48 11.03 12.27
N VAL A 345 10.34 10.02 12.17
CA VAL A 345 11.63 10.01 12.89
C VAL A 345 12.59 11.00 12.24
N VAL A 346 12.66 11.01 10.90
CA VAL A 346 13.43 12.02 10.15
C VAL A 346 12.89 13.42 10.45
N TRP A 347 11.56 13.59 10.49
CA TRP A 347 10.95 14.87 10.84
C TRP A 347 11.34 15.34 12.25
N ILE A 348 11.28 14.47 13.26
CA ILE A 348 11.71 14.80 14.63
C ILE A 348 13.20 15.18 14.65
N GLU A 349 14.04 14.44 13.95
CA GLU A 349 15.48 14.73 13.89
C GLU A 349 15.76 16.09 13.25
N SER A 350 14.99 16.45 12.22
CA SER A 350 15.06 17.77 11.58
C SER A 350 14.78 18.90 12.59
N LYS A 351 13.89 18.66 13.56
CA LYS A 351 13.60 19.61 14.66
C LYS A 351 14.67 19.63 15.73
N ILE A 352 15.28 18.50 16.02
CA ILE A 352 16.36 18.42 17.01
C ILE A 352 17.61 19.14 16.52
N GLN A 353 17.95 18.97 15.25
CA GLN A 353 19.16 19.55 14.65
C GLN A 353 18.95 20.91 14.00
N GLU A 354 17.71 21.41 13.95
CA GLU A 354 17.33 22.65 13.26
C GLU A 354 17.74 22.66 11.77
N LYS A 355 17.60 21.50 11.12
CA LYS A 355 17.93 21.29 9.70
C LYS A 355 16.70 20.86 8.92
N SER A 356 16.75 20.96 7.60
CA SER A 356 15.74 20.40 6.72
C SER A 356 15.79 18.86 6.70
N MET A 357 14.65 18.21 6.46
CA MET A 357 14.63 16.75 6.31
C MET A 357 15.59 16.24 5.21
N PRO A 358 15.70 16.90 4.02
CA PRO A 358 16.72 16.55 3.03
C PRO A 358 18.16 16.55 3.59
N GLU A 359 18.53 17.55 4.41
CA GLU A 359 19.86 17.63 5.01
C GLU A 359 20.11 16.48 6.00
N ILE A 360 19.12 16.12 6.83
CA ILE A 360 19.22 14.99 7.77
C ILE A 360 19.52 13.67 7.04
N ILE A 361 18.88 13.45 5.88
CA ILE A 361 19.09 12.24 5.08
C ILE A 361 20.48 12.22 4.46
N LEU A 362 20.96 13.34 3.92
CA LEU A 362 22.29 13.45 3.31
C LEU A 362 23.43 13.21 4.32
N GLU A 363 23.23 13.60 5.58
CA GLU A 363 24.21 13.41 6.65
C GLU A 363 24.24 11.97 7.22
N GLY A 364 23.45 11.04 6.66
CA GLY A 364 23.44 9.63 7.03
C GLY A 364 22.66 9.31 8.30
N GLY A 365 21.76 10.21 8.73
CA GLY A 365 21.12 10.18 10.06
C GLY A 365 20.23 8.98 10.37
N LEU A 366 19.75 8.23 9.37
CA LEU A 366 18.94 7.02 9.55
C LEU A 366 19.29 6.00 8.46
N THR A 367 20.27 5.14 8.75
CA THR A 367 20.39 3.85 8.04
C THR A 367 19.12 3.04 8.24
N LEU A 368 18.55 2.59 7.11
CA LEU A 368 17.34 1.78 6.92
C LEU A 368 16.99 0.78 8.04
#